data_AF-A0A7S2RVB1-F1
#
_entry.id   AF-A0A7S2RVB1-F1
#
_cell.length_a   1.000
_cell.length_b   1.000
_cell.length_c   1.000
_cell.angle_alpha   90.00
_cell.angle_beta   90.00
_cell.angle_gamma   90.00
#
_symmetry.space_group_name_H-M   'P 1'
#
loop_
_entity.id
_entity.type
_entity.pdbx_description
1 polymer ?
#
loop_
_entity_poly.entity_id
_entity_poly.type
_entity_poly.pdbx_seq_one_letter_code
_entity_poly.pdbx_strand_id
1 'polypeptide(L)'
;MAKEKRKRSRFVASDWLQAQILELAGVQVSRELKNVPKPELPTNNEDENDDSLETSEDSASLGKEAKRLKHLADKTDGPIKFLLYLRSCLRYLEYSGSINLDQRIDTLGSTAALLEYAARKSHGFAKQALDTQNEKKMSEYGHLAYLGYKLAAVTRMNRFYLKSEKLRRFWDAVTAFDTKKQKAERLKRGNIDINAASSSQFYISPQETQTDARNREYIVKEAQDSIMAMASWRHSEEILTSIRKEFPSTMHSRIEPLLSFELMSSQYDLTTLAKNVRKSLLQIY
;
A
#
# COMPACT_ATOMS: atom_id res chain seq x y z
N MET A 1 7.22 2.13 -53.20
CA MET A 1 7.36 3.09 -52.08
C MET A 1 6.39 2.82 -50.90
N ALA A 2 6.22 1.57 -50.45
CA ALA A 2 5.22 1.22 -49.41
C ALA A 2 5.82 0.79 -48.05
N LYS A 3 7.15 0.70 -47.92
CA LYS A 3 7.82 0.23 -46.69
C LYS A 3 8.18 1.34 -45.68
N GLU A 4 8.06 2.61 -46.08
CA GLU A 4 8.51 3.75 -45.27
C GLU A 4 7.41 4.35 -44.37
N LYS A 5 6.13 4.17 -44.74
CA LYS A 5 4.98 4.65 -43.94
C LYS A 5 4.74 3.83 -42.66
N ARG A 6 5.08 2.53 -42.63
CA ARG A 6 4.88 1.67 -41.44
C ARG A 6 5.86 1.95 -40.30
N LYS A 7 7.05 2.51 -40.58
CA LYS A 7 8.02 2.86 -39.54
C LYS A 7 7.64 4.14 -38.79
N ARG A 8 7.10 5.16 -39.47
CA ARG A 8 6.66 6.41 -38.82
C ARG A 8 5.45 6.23 -37.90
N SER A 9 4.49 5.36 -38.26
CA SER A 9 3.30 5.09 -37.44
C SER A 9 3.61 4.40 -36.09
N ARG A 10 4.60 3.50 -36.03
CA ARG A 10 5.01 2.85 -34.76
C ARG A 10 5.77 3.78 -33.83
N PHE A 11 6.56 4.71 -34.36
CA PHE A 11 7.30 5.69 -33.55
C PHE A 11 6.36 6.71 -32.90
N VAL A 12 5.40 7.26 -33.66
CA VAL A 12 4.41 8.23 -33.13
C VAL A 12 3.53 7.62 -32.03
N ALA A 13 3.14 6.34 -32.16
CA ALA A 13 2.36 5.65 -31.12
C ALA A 13 3.17 5.39 -29.83
N SER A 14 4.48 5.14 -29.96
CA SER A 14 5.38 4.98 -28.81
C SER A 14 5.58 6.30 -28.07
N ASP A 15 5.85 7.38 -28.80
CA ASP A 15 6.12 8.70 -28.22
C ASP A 15 4.86 9.33 -27.64
N TRP A 16 3.69 9.12 -28.26
CA TRP A 16 2.39 9.55 -27.73
C TRP A 16 2.02 8.78 -26.47
N LEU A 17 2.21 7.45 -26.46
CA LEU A 17 1.98 6.63 -25.27
C LEU A 17 2.95 7.04 -24.15
N GLN A 18 4.20 7.34 -24.48
CA GLN A 18 5.21 7.81 -23.54
C GLN A 18 4.87 9.21 -22.99
N ALA A 19 4.38 10.13 -23.82
CA ALA A 19 3.87 11.43 -23.38
C ALA A 19 2.66 11.28 -22.44
N GLN A 20 1.72 10.39 -22.77
CA GLN A 20 0.57 10.10 -21.91
C GLN A 20 0.97 9.39 -20.62
N ILE A 21 1.99 8.52 -20.64
CA ILE A 21 2.58 7.89 -19.45
C ILE A 21 3.22 8.95 -18.56
N LEU A 22 3.97 9.89 -19.13
CA LEU A 22 4.63 10.96 -18.38
C LEU A 22 3.62 11.94 -17.80
N GLU A 23 2.60 12.33 -18.57
CA GLU A 23 1.50 13.18 -18.10
C GLU A 23 0.67 12.49 -17.00
N LEU A 24 0.34 11.21 -17.17
CA LEU A 24 -0.31 10.40 -16.13
C LEU A 24 0.60 10.06 -14.96
N ALA A 25 1.91 10.15 -15.11
CA ALA A 25 2.88 10.07 -14.02
C ALA A 25 3.05 11.42 -13.30
N GLY A 26 2.53 12.51 -13.88
CA GLY A 26 2.64 13.87 -13.34
C GLY A 26 3.99 14.51 -13.63
N VAL A 27 4.78 13.93 -14.55
CA VAL A 27 6.08 14.44 -14.95
C VAL A 27 5.89 15.53 -15.98
N GLN A 28 6.55 16.68 -15.79
CA GLN A 28 6.47 17.79 -16.74
C GLN A 28 6.98 17.37 -18.14
N VAL A 29 6.04 17.24 -19.09
CA VAL A 29 6.32 16.80 -20.47
C VAL A 29 6.84 17.97 -21.30
N SER A 30 7.98 17.78 -22.00
CA SER A 30 8.57 18.73 -22.94
C SER A 30 7.56 19.19 -23.99
N ARG A 31 7.62 20.47 -24.44
CA ARG A 31 6.73 21.00 -25.50
C ARG A 31 6.71 20.13 -26.77
N GLU A 32 7.80 19.45 -27.09
CA GLU A 32 7.92 18.55 -28.25
C GLU A 32 7.06 17.28 -28.11
N LEU A 33 6.96 16.72 -26.90
CA LEU A 33 6.14 15.53 -26.63
C LEU A 33 4.64 15.86 -26.46
N LYS A 34 4.31 17.10 -26.09
CA LYS A 34 2.91 17.60 -26.06
C LYS A 34 2.29 17.73 -27.45
N ASN A 35 3.12 17.91 -28.48
CA ASN A 35 2.67 18.10 -29.86
C ASN A 35 2.66 16.79 -30.67
N VAL A 36 2.85 15.63 -30.02
CA VAL A 36 2.79 14.34 -30.72
C VAL A 36 1.33 14.08 -31.13
N PRO A 37 1.02 13.95 -32.44
CA PRO A 37 -0.34 13.75 -32.91
C PRO A 37 -0.95 12.51 -32.30
N LYS A 38 -2.14 12.67 -31.72
CA LYS A 38 -2.94 11.55 -31.21
C LYS A 38 -3.20 10.58 -32.38
N PRO A 39 -2.90 9.27 -32.23
CA PRO A 39 -3.24 8.32 -33.28
C PRO A 39 -4.76 8.29 -33.46
N GLU A 40 -5.21 8.45 -34.71
CA GLU A 40 -6.62 8.39 -35.08
C GLU A 40 -7.19 7.01 -34.71
N LEU A 41 -8.01 6.98 -33.66
CA LEU A 41 -8.88 5.86 -33.34
C LEU A 41 -10.26 6.16 -33.95
N PRO A 42 -11.00 5.13 -34.40
CA PRO A 42 -12.34 5.34 -34.94
C PRO A 42 -13.23 5.99 -33.89
N THR A 43 -13.81 7.13 -34.28
CA THR A 43 -14.71 7.96 -33.50
C THR A 43 -16.05 7.25 -33.31
N ASN A 44 -16.39 6.92 -32.06
CA ASN A 44 -17.78 6.89 -31.65
C ASN A 44 -18.06 8.21 -30.94
N ASN A 45 -18.94 8.99 -31.55
CA ASN A 45 -19.50 10.20 -30.98
C ASN A 45 -20.33 9.85 -29.75
N GLU A 46 -20.21 10.64 -28.70
CA GLU A 46 -21.36 11.22 -28.00
C GLU A 46 -20.91 12.39 -27.11
N ASP A 47 -21.81 13.34 -26.99
CA ASP A 47 -21.64 14.78 -26.82
C ASP A 47 -21.29 15.29 -25.40
N GLU A 48 -20.52 16.38 -25.44
CA GLU A 48 -20.54 17.65 -24.70
C GLU A 48 -21.23 17.86 -23.31
N ASN A 49 -20.45 18.58 -22.49
CA ASN A 49 -20.76 19.65 -21.51
C ASN A 49 -21.43 19.30 -20.16
N ASP A 50 -20.68 19.51 -19.07
CA ASP A 50 -21.15 20.35 -17.95
C ASP A 50 -19.95 20.91 -17.15
N ASP A 51 -20.04 22.20 -16.85
CA ASP A 51 -19.04 23.06 -16.22
C ASP A 51 -19.52 23.31 -14.78
N SER A 52 -19.06 22.51 -13.82
CA SER A 52 -19.25 22.80 -12.40
C SER A 52 -18.07 22.35 -11.54
N LEU A 53 -17.51 23.31 -10.82
CA LEU A 53 -16.50 23.16 -9.79
C LEU A 53 -16.99 22.24 -8.66
N GLU A 54 -16.03 21.47 -8.12
CA GLU A 54 -16.14 20.50 -7.02
C GLU A 54 -16.82 19.16 -7.35
N THR A 55 -16.26 18.43 -8.32
CA THR A 55 -16.62 17.02 -8.52
C THR A 55 -16.02 16.15 -7.41
N SER A 56 -16.89 15.67 -6.51
CA SER A 56 -16.60 14.44 -5.77
C SER A 56 -16.38 13.34 -6.82
N GLU A 57 -15.13 12.95 -7.09
CA GLU A 57 -14.83 11.83 -7.99
C GLU A 57 -15.66 10.61 -7.56
N ASP A 58 -16.60 10.17 -8.40
CA ASP A 58 -17.45 9.01 -8.14
C ASP A 58 -16.59 7.81 -7.72
N SER A 59 -16.94 7.11 -6.64
CA SER A 59 -16.12 6.02 -6.09
C SER A 59 -15.78 4.93 -7.12
N ALA A 60 -16.68 4.67 -8.07
CA ALA A 60 -16.44 3.74 -9.18
C ALA A 60 -15.35 4.22 -10.15
N SER A 61 -15.18 5.54 -10.30
CA SER A 61 -14.12 6.14 -11.12
C SER A 61 -12.73 5.93 -10.51
N LEU A 62 -12.60 6.07 -9.18
CA LEU A 62 -11.34 5.84 -8.44
C LEU A 62 -10.82 4.41 -8.63
N GLY A 63 -11.69 3.42 -8.47
CA GLY A 63 -11.32 2.01 -8.65
C GLY A 63 -10.91 1.66 -10.10
N LYS A 64 -11.54 2.29 -11.11
CA LYS A 64 -11.17 2.14 -12.52
C LYS A 64 -9.82 2.81 -12.81
N GLU A 65 -9.60 4.02 -12.30
CA GLU A 65 -8.34 4.73 -12.46
C GLU A 65 -7.17 3.96 -11.82
N ALA A 66 -7.37 3.44 -10.60
CA ALA A 66 -6.37 2.63 -9.91
C ALA A 66 -5.94 1.41 -10.76
N LYS A 67 -6.91 0.68 -11.34
CA LYS A 67 -6.65 -0.45 -12.25
C LYS A 67 -5.90 -0.02 -13.51
N ARG A 68 -6.31 1.10 -14.12
CA ARG A 68 -5.66 1.66 -15.30
C ARG A 68 -4.19 2.00 -15.02
N LEU A 69 -3.91 2.69 -13.91
CA LEU A 69 -2.55 3.06 -13.50
C LEU A 69 -1.67 1.83 -13.25
N LYS A 70 -2.21 0.80 -12.57
CA LYS A 70 -1.51 -0.48 -12.38
C LYS A 70 -1.17 -1.14 -13.71
N HIS A 71 -2.14 -1.21 -14.63
CA HIS A 71 -1.92 -1.82 -15.94
C HIS A 71 -0.88 -1.06 -16.77
N LEU A 72 -0.85 0.27 -16.64
CA LEU A 72 0.17 1.10 -17.27
C LEU A 72 1.56 0.83 -16.67
N ALA A 73 1.65 0.70 -15.35
CA ALA A 73 2.88 0.31 -14.67
C ALA A 73 3.37 -1.07 -15.14
N ASP A 74 2.47 -2.05 -15.30
CA ASP A 74 2.83 -3.39 -15.80
C ASP A 74 3.51 -3.34 -17.18
N LYS A 75 3.22 -2.32 -17.99
CA LYS A 75 3.81 -2.05 -19.32
C LYS A 75 4.96 -1.05 -19.34
N THR A 76 5.32 -0.49 -18.19
CA THR A 76 6.35 0.56 -18.06
C THR A 76 7.59 0.01 -17.35
N ASP A 77 8.77 0.50 -17.75
CA ASP A 77 10.05 0.16 -17.14
C ASP A 77 10.68 1.36 -16.43
N GLY A 78 11.74 1.11 -15.67
CA GLY A 78 12.47 2.16 -14.94
C GLY A 78 11.73 2.69 -13.69
N PRO A 79 12.10 3.87 -13.17
CA PRO A 79 11.53 4.41 -11.94
C PRO A 79 10.04 4.78 -12.09
N ILE A 80 9.62 5.19 -13.29
CA ILE A 80 8.23 5.57 -13.60
C ILE A 80 7.26 4.40 -13.33
N LYS A 81 7.69 3.16 -13.58
CA LYS A 81 6.93 1.95 -13.24
C LYS A 81 6.45 1.97 -11.78
N PHE A 82 7.38 2.23 -10.86
CA PHE A 82 7.12 2.18 -9.43
C PHE A 82 6.30 3.39 -8.98
N LEU A 83 6.53 4.56 -9.58
CA LEU A 83 5.67 5.72 -9.36
C LEU A 83 4.21 5.45 -9.77
N LEU A 84 3.99 4.79 -10.91
CA LEU A 84 2.64 4.42 -11.36
C LEU A 84 1.98 3.39 -10.43
N TYR A 85 2.73 2.41 -9.91
CA TYR A 85 2.22 1.52 -8.86
C TYR A 85 1.85 2.28 -7.59
N LEU A 86 2.69 3.21 -7.12
CA LEU A 86 2.38 4.04 -5.95
C LEU A 86 1.10 4.86 -6.19
N ARG A 87 0.96 5.51 -7.35
CA ARG A 87 -0.25 6.26 -7.70
C ARG A 87 -1.50 5.39 -7.77
N SER A 88 -1.38 4.18 -8.33
CA SER A 88 -2.46 3.18 -8.32
C SER A 88 -2.89 2.86 -6.88
N CYS A 89 -1.92 2.61 -5.99
CA CYS A 89 -2.19 2.35 -4.59
C CYS A 89 -2.85 3.54 -3.89
N LEU A 90 -2.40 4.78 -4.13
CA LEU A 90 -3.03 5.98 -3.58
C LEU A 90 -4.51 6.08 -4.00
N ARG A 91 -4.84 5.81 -5.27
CA ARG A 91 -6.23 5.76 -5.73
C ARG A 91 -7.04 4.64 -5.06
N TYR A 92 -6.43 3.47 -4.80
CA TYR A 92 -7.10 2.42 -4.02
C TYR A 92 -7.32 2.81 -2.56
N LEU A 93 -6.40 3.56 -1.95
CA LEU A 93 -6.57 4.09 -0.59
C LEU A 93 -7.72 5.10 -0.53
N GLU A 94 -7.82 5.99 -1.52
CA GLU A 94 -8.97 6.91 -1.66
C GLU A 94 -10.28 6.14 -1.85
N TYR A 95 -10.29 5.15 -2.76
CA TYR A 95 -11.43 4.28 -3.00
C TYR A 95 -11.88 3.50 -1.75
N SER A 96 -10.93 3.13 -0.89
CA SER A 96 -11.21 2.35 0.33
C SER A 96 -12.14 3.07 1.32
N GLY A 97 -12.24 4.39 1.25
CA GLY A 97 -13.15 5.19 2.07
C GLY A 97 -14.62 5.10 1.64
N SER A 98 -14.88 4.63 0.42
CA SER A 98 -16.23 4.61 -0.18
C SER A 98 -16.86 3.23 -0.29
N ILE A 99 -16.20 2.19 0.23
CA ILE A 99 -16.64 0.79 0.14
C ILE A 99 -16.96 0.21 1.52
N ASN A 100 -17.70 -0.91 1.54
CA ASN A 100 -18.05 -1.58 2.79
C ASN A 100 -16.83 -2.17 3.49
N LEU A 101 -16.98 -2.52 4.77
CA LEU A 101 -15.88 -2.97 5.63
C LEU A 101 -15.12 -4.19 5.08
N ASP A 102 -15.84 -5.19 4.58
CA ASP A 102 -15.23 -6.43 4.08
C ASP A 102 -14.40 -6.15 2.82
N GLN A 103 -14.97 -5.42 1.86
CA GLN A 103 -14.26 -4.98 0.66
C GLN A 103 -13.08 -4.07 0.99
N ARG A 104 -13.20 -3.22 2.03
CA ARG A 104 -12.13 -2.36 2.51
C ARG A 104 -10.96 -3.18 3.03
N ILE A 105 -11.21 -4.19 3.86
CA ILE A 105 -10.15 -5.08 4.40
C ILE A 105 -9.37 -5.78 3.29
N ASP A 106 -10.05 -6.26 2.26
CA ASP A 106 -9.42 -6.94 1.12
C ASP A 106 -8.66 -5.97 0.21
N THR A 107 -9.23 -4.80 -0.05
CA THR A 107 -8.60 -3.74 -0.83
C THR A 107 -7.32 -3.26 -0.16
N LEU A 108 -7.34 -3.01 1.16
CA LEU A 108 -6.15 -2.61 1.91
C LEU A 108 -5.08 -3.71 1.92
N GLY A 109 -5.48 -4.98 2.02
CA GLY A 109 -4.53 -6.11 1.96
C GLY A 109 -3.79 -6.18 0.61
N SER A 110 -4.54 -6.09 -0.48
CA SER A 110 -3.97 -6.10 -1.84
C SER A 110 -3.12 -4.87 -2.12
N THR A 111 -3.56 -3.70 -1.64
CA THR A 111 -2.86 -2.42 -1.79
C THR A 111 -1.53 -2.44 -1.02
N ALA A 112 -1.52 -2.92 0.23
CA ALA A 112 -0.30 -3.07 1.01
C ALA A 112 0.71 -3.99 0.33
N ALA A 113 0.26 -5.14 -0.22
CA ALA A 113 1.14 -6.06 -0.92
C ALA A 113 1.77 -5.44 -2.17
N LEU A 114 1.01 -4.64 -2.93
CA LEU A 114 1.53 -3.93 -4.11
C LEU A 114 2.53 -2.83 -3.71
N LEU A 115 2.24 -2.08 -2.64
CA LEU A 115 3.17 -1.09 -2.06
C LEU A 115 4.50 -1.74 -1.64
N GLU A 116 4.45 -2.86 -0.94
CA GLU A 116 5.65 -3.61 -0.53
C GLU A 116 6.43 -4.18 -1.71
N TYR A 117 5.73 -4.64 -2.74
CA TYR A 117 6.37 -5.10 -3.97
C TYR A 117 7.14 -3.95 -4.65
N ALA A 118 6.48 -2.81 -4.86
CA ALA A 118 7.09 -1.63 -5.47
C ALA A 118 8.26 -1.12 -4.61
N ALA A 119 8.07 -1.03 -3.30
CA ALA A 119 9.09 -0.58 -2.36
C ALA A 119 10.33 -1.48 -2.35
N ARG A 120 10.16 -2.81 -2.30
CA ARG A 120 11.27 -3.77 -2.34
C ARG A 120 12.08 -3.67 -3.62
N LYS A 121 11.40 -3.55 -4.77
CA LYS A 121 12.08 -3.42 -6.07
C LYS A 121 12.85 -2.10 -6.16
N SER A 122 12.21 -0.98 -5.81
CA SER A 122 12.88 0.33 -5.76
C SER A 122 14.05 0.36 -4.77
N HIS A 123 13.90 -0.27 -3.61
CA HIS A 123 14.98 -0.37 -2.61
C HIS A 123 16.19 -1.15 -3.17
N GLY A 124 15.97 -2.22 -3.94
CA GLY A 124 17.06 -2.93 -4.61
C GLY A 124 17.89 -2.02 -5.52
N PHE A 125 17.24 -1.14 -6.29
CA PHE A 125 17.93 -0.15 -7.13
C PHE A 125 18.60 0.96 -6.32
N ALA A 126 17.97 1.42 -5.24
CA ALA A 126 18.51 2.43 -4.33
C ALA A 126 19.75 1.91 -3.58
N LYS A 127 19.74 0.65 -3.15
CA LYS A 127 20.90 0.01 -2.50
C LYS A 127 22.11 -0.05 -3.45
N GLN A 128 21.89 -0.46 -4.70
CA GLN A 128 22.94 -0.41 -5.72
C GLN A 128 23.46 1.02 -5.95
N ALA A 129 22.59 2.02 -5.86
CA ALA A 129 22.97 3.42 -6.00
C ALA A 129 23.84 3.89 -4.83
N LEU A 130 23.55 3.46 -3.59
CA LEU A 130 24.40 3.69 -2.42
C LEU A 130 25.79 3.05 -2.61
N ASP A 131 25.84 1.78 -3.02
CA ASP A 131 27.09 1.05 -3.22
C ASP A 131 27.98 1.68 -4.30
N THR A 132 27.37 2.32 -5.30
CA THR A 132 28.05 2.98 -6.44
C THR A 132 28.15 4.49 -6.32
N GLN A 133 27.70 5.07 -5.20
CA GLN A 133 27.67 6.53 -4.98
C GLN A 133 26.96 7.30 -6.11
N ASN A 134 25.91 6.71 -6.69
CA ASN A 134 25.15 7.28 -7.79
C ASN A 134 23.93 8.06 -7.28
N GLU A 135 24.13 9.36 -7.06
CA GLU A 135 23.10 10.25 -6.53
C GLU A 135 21.84 10.29 -7.41
N LYS A 136 21.98 10.34 -8.74
CA LYS A 136 20.82 10.40 -9.64
C LYS A 136 19.91 9.18 -9.47
N LYS A 137 20.49 7.99 -9.48
CA LYS A 137 19.73 6.74 -9.28
C LYS A 137 19.15 6.67 -7.87
N MET A 138 19.86 7.17 -6.86
CA MET A 138 19.31 7.26 -5.51
C MET A 138 18.12 8.23 -5.46
N SER A 139 18.21 9.37 -6.14
CA SER A 139 17.14 10.34 -6.25
C SER A 139 15.91 9.75 -6.93
N GLU A 140 16.08 8.96 -7.99
CA GLU A 140 14.97 8.33 -8.72
C GLU A 140 14.28 7.20 -7.94
N TYR A 141 15.03 6.37 -7.21
CA TYR A 141 14.48 5.15 -6.58
C TYR A 141 14.35 5.22 -5.06
N GLY A 142 15.20 5.98 -4.37
CA GLY A 142 15.26 6.07 -2.92
C GLY A 142 13.99 6.62 -2.30
N HIS A 143 13.46 7.72 -2.84
CA HIS A 143 12.19 8.30 -2.35
C HIS A 143 10.98 7.37 -2.63
N LEU A 144 10.96 6.66 -3.77
CA LEU A 144 9.91 5.69 -4.09
C LEU A 144 9.94 4.49 -3.14
N ALA A 145 11.13 4.03 -2.79
CA ALA A 145 11.32 2.95 -1.82
C ALA A 145 10.87 3.40 -0.42
N TYR A 146 11.33 4.57 0.03
CA TYR A 146 10.93 5.19 1.30
C TYR A 146 9.40 5.33 1.39
N LEU A 147 8.78 5.98 0.41
CA LEU A 147 7.35 6.24 0.41
C LEU A 147 6.54 4.95 0.30
N GLY A 148 6.97 4.00 -0.52
CA GLY A 148 6.30 2.71 -0.66
C GLY A 148 6.27 1.92 0.65
N TYR A 149 7.39 1.86 1.38
CA TYR A 149 7.42 1.21 2.69
C TYR A 149 6.62 1.97 3.75
N LYS A 150 6.69 3.31 3.78
CA LYS A 150 5.86 4.13 4.69
C LYS A 150 4.37 3.88 4.46
N LEU A 151 3.91 3.97 3.22
CA LEU A 151 2.51 3.76 2.86
C LEU A 151 2.09 2.32 3.14
N ALA A 152 2.94 1.32 2.86
CA ALA A 152 2.66 -0.07 3.18
C ALA A 152 2.44 -0.26 4.69
N ALA A 153 3.31 0.33 5.51
CA ALA A 153 3.21 0.28 6.96
C ALA A 153 1.88 0.85 7.47
N VAL A 154 1.55 2.07 7.04
CA VAL A 154 0.29 2.74 7.45
C VAL A 154 -0.93 1.96 6.94
N THR A 155 -0.89 1.45 5.70
CA THR A 155 -1.98 0.67 5.11
C THR A 155 -2.25 -0.61 5.90
N ARG A 156 -1.19 -1.35 6.27
CA ARG A 156 -1.31 -2.56 7.09
C ARG A 156 -1.79 -2.28 8.50
N MET A 157 -1.28 -1.21 9.12
CA MET A 157 -1.72 -0.85 10.46
C MET A 157 -3.20 -0.44 10.47
N ASN A 158 -3.67 0.28 9.44
CA ASN A 158 -5.09 0.56 9.26
C ASN A 158 -5.92 -0.71 9.06
N ARG A 159 -5.45 -1.64 8.23
CA ARG A 159 -6.12 -2.95 8.06
C ARG A 159 -6.20 -3.72 9.39
N PHE A 160 -5.15 -3.68 10.20
CA PHE A 160 -5.14 -4.26 11.55
C PHE A 160 -6.15 -3.58 12.47
N TYR A 161 -6.21 -2.23 12.48
CA TYR A 161 -7.16 -1.49 13.31
C TYR A 161 -8.63 -1.80 12.96
N LEU A 162 -8.97 -1.96 11.69
CA LEU A 162 -10.33 -2.35 11.27
C LEU A 162 -10.77 -3.70 11.86
N LYS A 163 -9.81 -4.57 12.23
CA LYS A 163 -10.06 -5.90 12.81
C LYS A 163 -9.78 -5.97 14.31
N SER A 164 -9.28 -4.88 14.90
CA SER A 164 -8.76 -4.86 16.28
C SER A 164 -9.81 -5.24 17.31
N GLU A 165 -11.06 -4.79 17.15
CA GLU A 165 -12.14 -5.12 18.08
C GLU A 165 -12.49 -6.61 18.05
N LYS A 166 -12.53 -7.21 16.84
CA LYS A 166 -12.71 -8.65 16.71
C LYS A 166 -11.53 -9.40 17.33
N LEU A 167 -10.30 -8.98 17.03
CA LEU A 167 -9.08 -9.55 17.59
C LEU A 167 -9.05 -9.51 19.12
N ARG A 168 -9.48 -8.39 19.73
CA ARG A 168 -9.59 -8.22 21.19
C ARG A 168 -10.48 -9.28 21.82
N ARG A 169 -11.64 -9.57 21.23
CA ARG A 169 -12.54 -10.63 21.74
C ARG A 169 -11.91 -12.02 21.72
N PHE A 170 -11.17 -12.34 20.65
CA PHE A 170 -10.43 -13.61 20.60
C PHE A 170 -9.31 -13.64 21.63
N TRP A 171 -8.60 -12.53 21.83
CA TRP A 171 -7.55 -12.41 22.83
C TRP A 171 -8.08 -12.58 24.26
N ASP A 172 -9.20 -11.94 24.58
CA ASP A 172 -9.88 -12.08 25.87
C ASP A 172 -10.31 -13.53 26.12
N ALA A 173 -10.83 -14.22 25.10
CA ALA A 173 -11.21 -15.63 25.18
C ALA A 173 -10.01 -16.56 25.45
N VAL A 174 -8.88 -16.34 24.77
CA VAL A 174 -7.63 -17.09 25.02
C VAL A 174 -7.10 -16.81 26.43
N THR A 175 -7.13 -15.55 26.87
CA THR A 175 -6.68 -15.17 28.22
C THR A 175 -7.55 -15.81 29.31
N ALA A 176 -8.87 -15.87 29.10
CA ALA A 176 -9.79 -16.55 30.00
C ALA A 176 -9.52 -18.07 30.04
N PHE A 177 -9.27 -18.69 28.88
CA PHE A 177 -8.90 -20.10 28.79
C PHE A 177 -7.59 -20.40 29.54
N ASP A 178 -6.54 -19.60 29.33
CA ASP A 178 -5.25 -19.73 30.02
C ASP A 178 -5.41 -19.57 31.54
N THR A 179 -6.25 -18.63 31.98
CA THR A 179 -6.56 -18.44 33.40
C THR A 179 -7.28 -19.66 33.99
N LYS A 180 -8.26 -20.23 33.27
CA LYS A 180 -8.97 -21.45 33.68
C LYS A 180 -8.01 -22.65 33.75
N LYS A 181 -7.14 -22.80 32.74
CA LYS A 181 -6.12 -23.86 32.68
C LYS A 181 -5.14 -23.78 33.85
N GLN A 182 -4.62 -22.60 34.16
CA GLN A 182 -3.71 -22.40 35.29
C GLN A 182 -4.39 -22.73 36.63
N LYS A 183 -5.66 -22.34 36.82
CA LYS A 183 -6.43 -22.69 38.03
C LYS A 183 -6.64 -24.20 38.15
N ALA A 184 -7.02 -24.87 37.05
CA ALA A 184 -7.20 -26.31 37.02
C ALA A 184 -5.88 -27.06 37.32
N GLU A 185 -4.75 -26.62 36.77
CA GLU A 185 -3.43 -27.20 37.07
C GLU A 185 -3.04 -27.03 38.55
N ARG A 186 -3.35 -25.87 39.16
CA ARG A 186 -3.11 -25.65 40.60
C ARG A 186 -3.94 -26.60 41.47
N LEU A 187 -5.23 -26.77 41.16
CA LEU A 187 -6.11 -27.68 41.90
C LEU A 187 -5.66 -29.15 41.77
N LYS A 188 -5.26 -29.58 40.57
CA LYS A 188 -4.69 -30.93 40.36
C LYS A 188 -3.43 -31.17 41.19
N ARG A 189 -2.54 -30.18 41.30
CA ARG A 189 -1.36 -30.26 42.17
C ARG A 189 -1.72 -30.36 43.67
N GLY A 190 -2.89 -29.85 44.05
CA GLY A 190 -3.47 -30.02 45.38
C GLY A 190 -4.24 -31.33 45.57
N ASN A 191 -4.09 -32.31 44.67
CA ASN A 191 -4.80 -33.60 44.67
C ASN A 191 -6.34 -33.49 44.60
N ILE A 192 -6.86 -32.40 44.02
CA ILE A 192 -8.29 -32.24 43.78
C ILE A 192 -8.63 -32.85 42.42
N ASP A 193 -9.59 -33.78 42.39
CA ASP A 193 -10.07 -34.37 41.15
C ASP A 193 -10.95 -33.37 40.36
N ILE A 194 -10.60 -33.17 39.09
CA ILE A 194 -11.30 -32.22 38.20
C ILE A 194 -11.91 -33.00 37.06
N ASN A 195 -13.22 -33.12 37.07
CA ASN A 195 -13.97 -33.76 36.01
C ASN A 195 -15.23 -32.94 35.66
N ALA A 196 -15.87 -33.30 34.54
CA ALA A 196 -17.01 -32.57 34.01
C ALA A 196 -18.21 -32.54 34.96
N ALA A 197 -18.38 -33.55 35.80
CA ALA A 197 -19.53 -33.71 36.68
C ALA A 197 -19.36 -32.97 38.02
N SER A 198 -18.19 -33.06 38.65
CA SER A 198 -17.93 -32.50 39.97
C SER A 198 -17.35 -31.08 39.94
N SER A 199 -16.66 -30.72 38.86
CA SER A 199 -15.82 -29.51 38.78
C SER A 199 -15.92 -28.82 37.42
N SER A 200 -17.13 -28.70 36.87
CA SER A 200 -17.40 -28.14 35.53
C SER A 200 -16.75 -26.77 35.28
N GLN A 201 -16.67 -25.93 36.31
CA GLN A 201 -16.02 -24.60 36.25
C GLN A 201 -14.50 -24.64 35.98
N PHE A 202 -13.81 -25.74 36.31
CA PHE A 202 -12.37 -25.93 36.08
C PHE A 202 -12.07 -27.00 35.04
N TYR A 203 -13.02 -27.86 34.73
CA TYR A 203 -12.90 -28.87 33.70
C TYR A 203 -12.73 -28.21 32.33
N ILE A 204 -11.69 -28.64 31.60
CA ILE A 204 -11.44 -28.22 30.22
C ILE A 204 -11.84 -29.37 29.31
N SER A 205 -12.88 -29.14 28.52
CA SER A 205 -13.36 -30.11 27.55
C SER A 205 -12.44 -30.18 26.30
N PRO A 206 -12.47 -31.29 25.56
CA PRO A 206 -11.81 -31.37 24.25
C PRO A 206 -12.28 -30.29 23.26
N GLN A 207 -13.57 -29.92 23.32
CA GLN A 207 -14.15 -28.89 22.45
C GLN A 207 -13.65 -27.48 22.80
N GLU A 208 -13.51 -27.15 24.09
CA GLU A 208 -12.87 -25.89 24.51
C GLU A 208 -11.42 -25.83 24.05
N THR A 209 -10.69 -26.95 24.12
CA THR A 209 -9.29 -27.02 23.66
C THR A 209 -9.17 -26.79 22.15
N GLN A 210 -10.07 -27.38 21.35
CA GLN A 210 -10.12 -27.13 19.90
C GLN A 210 -10.51 -25.68 19.58
N THR A 211 -11.42 -25.09 20.36
CA THR A 211 -11.83 -23.70 20.19
C THR A 211 -10.69 -22.74 20.52
N ASP A 212 -9.94 -22.98 21.60
CA ASP A 212 -8.73 -22.23 21.96
C ASP A 212 -7.68 -22.29 20.84
N ALA A 213 -7.41 -23.47 20.28
CA ALA A 213 -6.47 -23.62 19.17
C ALA A 213 -6.87 -22.77 17.94
N ARG A 214 -8.16 -22.79 17.57
CA ARG A 214 -8.69 -21.94 16.47
C ARG A 214 -8.59 -20.45 16.79
N ASN A 215 -8.87 -20.07 18.04
CA ASN A 215 -8.75 -18.67 18.47
C ASN A 215 -7.31 -18.18 18.38
N ARG A 216 -6.33 -18.99 18.80
CA ARG A 216 -4.90 -18.67 18.69
C ARG A 216 -4.45 -18.55 17.24
N GLU A 217 -4.86 -19.48 16.37
CA GLU A 217 -4.56 -19.42 14.94
C GLU A 217 -5.10 -18.13 14.31
N TYR A 218 -6.34 -17.76 14.65
CA TYR A 218 -6.94 -16.50 14.23
C TYR A 218 -6.12 -15.29 14.70
N ILE A 219 -5.75 -15.25 15.98
CA ILE A 219 -4.95 -14.15 16.55
C ILE A 219 -3.62 -13.99 15.81
N VAL A 220 -2.89 -15.08 15.60
CA VAL A 220 -1.59 -15.04 14.91
C VAL A 220 -1.74 -14.53 13.48
N LYS A 221 -2.73 -15.03 12.76
CA LYS A 221 -3.03 -14.62 11.38
C LYS A 221 -3.36 -13.14 11.29
N GLU A 222 -4.17 -12.62 12.22
CA GLU A 222 -4.58 -11.22 12.19
C GLU A 222 -3.51 -10.26 12.74
N ALA A 223 -2.68 -10.71 13.69
CA ALA A 223 -1.54 -9.95 14.19
C ALA A 223 -0.40 -9.83 13.15
N GLN A 224 -0.39 -10.67 12.11
CA GLN A 224 0.62 -10.61 11.06
C GLN A 224 0.65 -9.24 10.37
N ASP A 225 -0.49 -8.58 10.19
CA ASP A 225 -0.55 -7.24 9.60
C ASP A 225 0.25 -6.20 10.41
N SER A 226 0.15 -6.23 11.75
CA SER A 226 0.87 -5.27 12.60
C SER A 226 2.38 -5.54 12.60
N ILE A 227 2.79 -6.82 12.58
CA ILE A 227 4.20 -7.22 12.48
C ILE A 227 4.80 -6.74 11.15
N MET A 228 4.10 -6.99 10.04
CA MET A 228 4.54 -6.55 8.71
C MET A 228 4.52 -5.02 8.57
N ALA A 229 3.57 -4.34 9.23
CA ALA A 229 3.55 -2.88 9.29
C ALA A 229 4.81 -2.32 9.97
N MET A 230 5.18 -2.85 11.14
CA MET A 230 6.38 -2.45 11.86
C MET A 230 7.66 -2.73 11.05
N ALA A 231 7.74 -3.88 10.38
CA ALA A 231 8.88 -4.21 9.51
C ALA A 231 9.02 -3.21 8.35
N SER A 232 7.91 -2.92 7.66
CA SER A 232 7.89 -1.92 6.58
C SER A 232 8.27 -0.53 7.09
N TRP A 233 7.77 -0.14 8.26
CA TRP A 233 8.14 1.14 8.87
C TRP A 233 9.64 1.23 9.14
N ARG A 234 10.22 0.20 9.77
CA ARG A 234 11.66 0.14 10.04
C ARG A 234 12.47 0.27 8.75
N HIS A 235 12.11 -0.45 7.69
CA HIS A 235 12.79 -0.34 6.40
C HIS A 235 12.72 1.06 5.81
N SER A 236 11.59 1.76 5.98
CA SER A 236 11.49 3.16 5.53
C SER A 236 12.45 4.08 6.29
N GLU A 237 12.60 3.90 7.60
CA GLU A 237 13.52 4.69 8.43
C GLU A 237 14.99 4.41 8.10
N GLU A 238 15.33 3.15 7.79
CA GLU A 238 16.67 2.76 7.34
C GLU A 238 17.07 3.46 6.03
N ILE A 239 16.15 3.48 5.06
CA ILE A 239 16.34 4.17 3.78
C ILE A 239 16.47 5.68 4.01
N LEU A 240 15.59 6.26 4.83
CA LEU A 240 15.60 7.68 5.15
C LEU A 240 16.94 8.10 5.76
N THR A 241 17.43 7.31 6.73
CA THR A 241 18.71 7.55 7.39
C THR A 241 19.87 7.48 6.40
N SER A 242 19.85 6.50 5.49
CA SER A 242 20.89 6.34 4.46
C SER A 242 20.90 7.51 3.48
N ILE A 243 19.73 7.96 3.01
CA ILE A 243 19.63 9.12 2.10
C ILE A 243 20.08 10.40 2.78
N ARG A 244 19.66 10.63 4.03
CA ARG A 244 20.05 11.83 4.78
C ARG A 244 21.57 11.92 4.97
N LYS A 245 22.23 10.77 5.19
CA LYS A 245 23.68 10.71 5.42
C LYS A 245 24.48 10.86 4.13
N GLU A 246 24.12 10.13 3.09
CA GLU A 246 24.94 9.99 1.88
C GLU A 246 24.51 10.96 0.75
N PHE A 247 23.24 11.40 0.72
CA PHE A 247 22.66 12.21 -0.37
C PHE A 247 21.72 13.32 0.16
N PRO A 248 22.22 14.32 0.89
CA PRO A 248 21.40 15.36 1.54
C PRO A 248 20.58 16.22 0.55
N SER A 249 21.07 16.45 -0.66
CA SER A 249 20.34 17.08 -1.78
C SER A 249 19.05 16.33 -2.16
N THR A 250 19.11 15.00 -2.21
CA THR A 250 17.95 14.14 -2.49
C THR A 250 16.95 14.18 -1.34
N MET A 251 17.44 14.27 -0.10
CA MET A 251 16.61 14.43 1.09
C MET A 251 15.72 15.69 0.97
N HIS A 252 16.32 16.85 0.72
CA HIS A 252 15.60 18.12 0.63
C HIS A 252 14.62 18.19 -0.55
N SER A 253 15.04 17.74 -1.74
CA SER A 253 14.26 17.92 -2.96
C SER A 253 13.11 16.93 -3.14
N ARG A 254 13.24 15.70 -2.63
CA ARG A 254 12.29 14.61 -2.92
C ARG A 254 11.62 14.03 -1.68
N ILE A 255 12.26 14.08 -0.50
CA ILE A 255 11.77 13.36 0.69
C ILE A 255 11.15 14.29 1.72
N GLU A 256 11.75 15.43 2.02
CA GLU A 256 11.19 16.39 2.98
C GLU A 256 9.74 16.80 2.68
N PRO A 257 9.33 17.02 1.42
CA PRO A 257 7.92 17.29 1.09
C PRO A 257 6.96 16.12 1.39
N LEU A 258 7.50 14.92 1.65
CA LEU A 258 6.79 13.68 1.97
C LEU A 258 6.91 13.29 3.45
N LEU A 259 7.59 14.09 4.29
CA LEU A 259 7.72 13.82 5.73
C LEU A 259 6.51 14.41 6.48
N SER A 260 5.42 13.66 6.56
CA SER A 260 4.27 14.04 7.41
C SER A 260 3.52 12.85 8.02
N PHE A 261 4.17 11.69 8.11
CA PHE A 261 3.54 10.44 8.56
C PHE A 261 4.09 9.96 9.90
N GLU A 262 3.19 9.64 10.81
CA GLU A 262 3.44 8.88 12.05
C GLU A 262 2.85 7.47 11.87
N LEU A 263 3.41 6.44 12.53
CA LEU A 263 2.92 5.06 12.35
C LEU A 263 1.62 4.80 13.13
N MET A 264 1.49 5.47 14.26
CA MET A 264 0.52 5.17 15.32
C MET A 264 -0.62 6.17 15.42
N SER A 265 -0.84 7.03 14.41
CA SER A 265 -2.04 7.86 14.42
C SER A 265 -3.25 6.93 14.23
N SER A 266 -4.07 6.85 15.28
CA SER A 266 -5.15 5.87 15.45
C SER A 266 -6.30 6.03 14.44
N GLN A 267 -6.24 7.06 13.59
CA GLN A 267 -7.27 7.44 12.63
C GLN A 267 -6.66 8.16 11.43
N TYR A 268 -5.71 7.54 10.73
CA TYR A 268 -5.44 8.05 9.39
C TYR A 268 -6.71 7.88 8.57
N ASP A 269 -7.36 8.99 8.25
CA ASP A 269 -8.19 9.04 7.07
C ASP A 269 -7.26 8.78 5.88
N LEU A 270 -7.22 7.51 5.48
CA LEU A 270 -6.42 7.04 4.34
C LEU A 270 -6.76 7.80 3.07
N THR A 271 -7.98 8.33 2.96
CA THR A 271 -8.42 9.17 1.85
C THR A 271 -7.66 10.49 1.85
N THR A 272 -7.71 11.22 2.97
CA THR A 272 -6.98 12.49 3.13
C THR A 272 -5.47 12.28 3.02
N LEU A 273 -4.94 11.23 3.63
CA LEU A 273 -3.54 10.85 3.50
C LEU A 273 -3.15 10.67 2.04
N ALA A 274 -3.91 9.86 1.30
CA ALA A 274 -3.62 9.57 -0.10
C ALA A 274 -3.69 10.82 -0.98
N LYS A 275 -4.69 11.68 -0.76
CA LYS A 275 -4.80 12.99 -1.45
C LYS A 275 -3.60 13.88 -1.18
N ASN A 276 -3.15 13.97 0.07
CA ASN A 276 -1.98 14.78 0.45
C ASN A 276 -0.70 14.25 -0.19
N VAL A 277 -0.46 12.93 -0.12
CA VAL A 277 0.72 12.30 -0.74
C VAL A 277 0.69 12.50 -2.25
N ARG A 278 -0.48 12.34 -2.90
CA ARG A 278 -0.64 12.56 -4.34
C ARG A 278 -0.30 14.00 -4.72
N LYS A 279 -0.78 14.98 -3.94
CA LYS A 279 -0.46 16.39 -4.14
C LYS A 279 1.05 16.65 -4.03
N SER A 280 1.71 16.10 -3.01
CA SER A 280 3.17 16.23 -2.86
C SER A 280 3.94 15.55 -4.00
N LEU A 281 3.49 14.38 -4.47
CA LEU A 281 4.12 13.70 -5.62
C LEU A 281 4.03 14.53 -6.91
N LEU A 282 2.93 15.26 -7.12
CA LEU A 282 2.76 16.16 -8.27
C LEU A 282 3.62 17.42 -8.18
N GLN A 283 4.11 17.81 -7.01
CA GLN A 283 5.04 18.93 -6.86
C GLN A 283 6.49 18.51 -7.12
N ILE A 284 6.77 17.22 -6.96
CA ILE A 284 8.08 16.61 -7.10
C ILE A 284 8.42 16.28 -8.57
N TYR A 285 7.41 16.05 -9.40
CA TYR A 285 7.53 15.64 -10.81
C TYR A 285 6.90 16.67 -11.74
#